data_AF-A0A6V6YV06-F1
#
_entry.id   AF-A0A6V6YV06-F1
#
_cell.length_a   1.000
_cell.length_b   1.000
_cell.length_c   1.000
_cell.angle_alpha   90.00
_cell.angle_beta   90.00
_cell.angle_gamma   90.00
#
_symmetry.space_group_name_H-M   'P 1'
#
loop_
_entity.id
_entity.type
_entity.pdbx_description
1 polymer ?
#
loop_
_entity_poly.entity_id
_entity_poly.type
_entity_poly.pdbx_seq_one_letter_code
_entity_poly.pdbx_strand_id
1 'polypeptide(L)'
;MIMKIINKLFLILLISTHVAVFSQGTIPLFKLSMNSDVIVESSDFSSIEKPHTEYYSENTIVFKSINHILKNHYNDKIINQSYKLNTKGEDYYDLNEGGCIANAYNLDPHTKYYNIYFIKKIEKTYYIIGQLRDVTQNCFLFISENIKKLNEIEKIKNDNKKYVKTVDWYIELMNNDCQYKIENIFTVGFINYYKSKGVIKEEIILQENQKIKAKESFLQGNENLYELIKKDFPEETDQYYLSQLYKIKNIADKSYSDYYDFQSKANIFLEQKEDLKIKFINETLTSDLADYTKNDAIDLILEFIETNIKKK
;
A
#
# COMPACT_ATOMS: atom_id res chain seq x y z
N MET A 1 16.28 -27.78 -33.63
CA MET A 1 16.91 -27.36 -32.35
C MET A 1 16.69 -25.87 -32.07
N ILE A 2 16.90 -24.99 -33.05
CA ILE A 2 16.68 -23.54 -32.96
C ILE A 2 15.23 -23.16 -32.58
N MET A 3 14.22 -23.84 -33.14
CA MET A 3 12.79 -23.56 -32.88
C MET A 3 12.36 -23.80 -31.42
N LYS A 4 13.00 -24.74 -30.70
CA LYS A 4 12.74 -24.99 -29.27
C LYS A 4 13.34 -23.90 -28.37
N ILE A 5 14.43 -23.28 -28.81
CA ILE A 5 15.10 -22.19 -28.10
C ILE A 5 14.30 -20.89 -28.27
N ILE A 6 13.77 -20.63 -29.48
CA ILE A 6 12.91 -19.48 -29.75
C ILE A 6 11.62 -19.54 -28.92
N ASN A 7 10.95 -20.70 -28.84
CA ASN A 7 9.74 -20.84 -28.02
C ASN A 7 10.01 -20.67 -26.51
N LYS A 8 11.17 -21.11 -25.99
CA LYS A 8 11.54 -20.90 -24.59
C LYS A 8 11.86 -19.43 -24.29
N LEU A 9 12.57 -18.73 -25.18
CA LEU A 9 12.82 -17.30 -25.06
C LEU A 9 11.53 -16.48 -25.12
N PHE A 10 10.59 -16.86 -25.99
CA PHE A 10 9.28 -16.21 -26.09
C PHE A 10 8.43 -16.43 -24.83
N LEU A 11 8.51 -17.62 -24.22
CA LEU A 11 7.83 -17.93 -22.96
C LEU A 11 8.45 -17.15 -21.78
N ILE A 12 9.78 -17.04 -21.72
CA ILE A 12 10.50 -16.23 -20.72
C ILE A 12 10.16 -14.75 -20.90
N LEU A 13 10.01 -14.27 -22.14
CA LEU A 13 9.54 -12.90 -22.42
C LEU A 13 8.08 -12.71 -21.96
N LEU A 14 7.20 -13.67 -22.23
CA LEU A 14 5.79 -13.62 -21.82
C LEU A 14 5.62 -13.65 -20.29
N ILE A 15 6.39 -14.48 -19.59
CA ILE A 15 6.40 -14.57 -18.13
C ILE A 15 6.97 -13.28 -17.52
N SER A 16 8.01 -12.69 -18.12
CA SER A 16 8.54 -11.40 -17.66
C SER A 16 7.63 -10.21 -17.98
N THR A 17 6.76 -10.30 -18.99
CA THR A 17 5.75 -9.26 -19.27
C THR A 17 4.45 -9.38 -18.48
N HIS A 18 4.20 -10.50 -17.78
CA HIS A 18 2.95 -10.71 -17.02
C HIS A 18 3.15 -10.80 -15.50
N VAL A 19 4.40 -10.75 -15.04
CA VAL A 19 4.73 -10.62 -13.62
C VAL A 19 5.40 -9.26 -13.37
N ALA A 20 4.82 -8.20 -13.93
CA ALA A 20 4.83 -6.93 -13.23
C ALA A 20 3.70 -7.00 -12.20
N VAL A 21 3.93 -7.74 -11.11
CA VAL A 21 3.13 -7.54 -9.89
C VAL A 21 3.30 -6.07 -9.59
N PHE A 22 2.20 -5.32 -9.67
CA PHE A 22 2.12 -3.89 -9.37
C PHE A 22 2.47 -3.67 -7.89
N SER A 23 3.75 -3.76 -7.54
CA SER A 23 4.30 -3.20 -6.32
C SER A 23 4.68 -1.76 -6.61
N GLN A 24 3.69 -0.93 -6.97
CA GLN A 24 3.83 0.52 -6.85
C GLN A 24 3.70 0.87 -5.36
N GLY A 25 4.52 1.81 -4.90
CA GLY A 25 4.87 1.98 -3.50
C GLY A 25 3.70 2.16 -2.53
N THR A 26 3.94 1.77 -1.28
CA THR A 26 3.04 2.07 -0.17
C THR A 26 2.96 3.58 0.05
N ILE A 27 1.76 4.16 0.07
CA ILE A 27 1.53 5.60 0.28
C ILE A 27 1.23 5.88 1.76
N PRO A 28 2.03 6.72 2.46
CA PRO A 28 1.73 7.18 3.81
C PRO A 28 0.64 8.27 3.81
N LEU A 29 -0.56 7.91 3.34
CA LEU A 29 -1.63 8.86 3.01
C LEU A 29 -2.11 9.64 4.23
N PHE A 30 -2.15 9.02 5.41
CA PHE A 30 -2.45 9.71 6.67
C PHE A 30 -1.46 10.84 6.92
N LYS A 31 -0.15 10.53 6.93
CA LYS A 31 0.91 11.51 7.19
C LYS A 31 0.93 12.61 6.13
N LEU A 32 0.83 12.26 4.85
CA LEU A 32 0.77 13.23 3.75
C LEU A 32 -0.44 14.15 3.86
N SER A 33 -1.62 13.61 4.15
CA SER A 33 -2.85 14.41 4.26
C SER A 33 -2.81 15.36 5.46
N MET A 34 -2.30 14.90 6.61
CA MET A 34 -2.18 15.69 7.82
C MET A 34 -1.10 16.77 7.71
N ASN A 35 -0.01 16.51 6.97
CA ASN A 35 1.10 17.45 6.82
C ASN A 35 0.93 18.44 5.66
N SER A 36 -0.01 18.20 4.75
CA SER A 36 -0.28 19.10 3.61
C SER A 36 -1.26 20.19 4.01
N ASP A 37 -1.00 21.43 3.66
CA ASP A 37 -1.98 22.51 3.77
C ASP A 37 -2.92 22.55 2.56
N VAL A 38 -2.42 22.13 1.40
CA VAL A 38 -3.12 22.10 0.13
C VAL A 38 -2.88 20.75 -0.55
N ILE A 39 -3.93 20.16 -1.11
CA ILE A 39 -3.84 18.95 -1.92
C ILE A 39 -4.69 19.16 -3.17
N VAL A 40 -4.08 18.97 -4.34
CA VAL A 40 -4.72 19.20 -5.64
C VAL A 40 -4.44 18.08 -6.61
N GLU A 41 -5.35 17.92 -7.55
CA GLU A 41 -5.11 17.19 -8.79
C GLU A 41 -4.96 18.18 -9.95
N SER A 42 -3.88 17.99 -10.71
CA SER A 42 -3.60 18.81 -11.90
C SER A 42 -2.87 17.99 -12.95
N SER A 43 -3.45 17.95 -14.14
CA SER A 43 -2.80 17.33 -15.30
C SER A 43 -2.06 18.36 -16.19
N ASP A 44 -2.20 19.66 -15.90
CA ASP A 44 -1.63 20.74 -16.70
C ASP A 44 -0.71 21.63 -15.85
N PHE A 45 0.57 21.28 -15.89
CA PHE A 45 1.62 21.95 -15.14
C PHE A 45 2.90 22.03 -15.98
N SER A 46 3.82 22.91 -15.56
CA SER A 46 5.18 22.97 -16.10
C SER A 46 6.18 22.77 -14.98
N SER A 47 7.20 21.94 -15.22
CA SER A 47 8.38 21.86 -14.38
C SER A 47 9.41 22.87 -14.86
N ILE A 48 9.94 23.68 -13.95
CA ILE A 48 10.99 24.65 -14.18
C ILE A 48 12.16 24.25 -13.31
N GLU A 49 13.25 23.84 -13.94
CA GLU A 49 14.51 23.57 -13.28
C GLU A 49 15.37 24.83 -13.33
N LYS A 50 15.76 25.36 -12.17
CA LYS A 50 16.66 26.53 -12.08
C LYS A 50 17.95 26.13 -11.39
N PRO A 51 19.13 26.34 -12.01
CA PRO A 51 20.39 26.13 -11.32
C PRO A 51 20.47 27.08 -10.13
N HIS A 52 20.69 26.53 -8.94
CA HIS A 52 20.88 27.28 -7.71
C HIS A 52 22.37 27.39 -7.37
N THR A 53 23.14 26.32 -7.64
CA THR A 53 24.61 26.31 -7.67
C THR A 53 25.09 25.50 -8.88
N GLU A 54 26.41 25.43 -9.10
CA GLU A 54 27.01 24.60 -10.14
C GLU A 54 26.79 23.08 -9.94
N TYR A 55 26.38 22.65 -8.74
CA TYR A 55 26.12 21.24 -8.40
C TYR A 55 24.66 20.96 -8.03
N TYR A 56 23.80 21.97 -7.98
CA TYR A 56 22.43 21.82 -7.48
C TYR A 56 21.44 22.68 -8.26
N SER A 57 20.39 22.05 -8.75
CA SER A 57 19.23 22.71 -9.33
C SER A 57 18.02 22.63 -8.39
N GLU A 58 17.23 23.69 -8.37
CA GLU A 58 15.95 23.73 -7.69
C GLU A 58 14.83 23.48 -8.71
N ASN A 59 14.06 22.41 -8.49
CA ASN A 59 12.92 22.09 -9.32
C ASN A 59 11.65 22.76 -8.77
N THR A 60 10.93 23.45 -9.64
CA THR A 60 9.70 24.17 -9.31
C THR A 60 8.58 23.71 -10.24
N ILE A 61 7.40 23.44 -9.68
CA ILE A 61 6.19 23.16 -10.46
C ILE A 61 5.30 24.40 -10.49
N VAL A 62 4.76 24.72 -11.66
CA VAL A 62 3.75 25.76 -11.84
C VAL A 62 2.50 25.13 -12.44
N PHE A 63 1.39 25.16 -11.71
CA PHE A 63 0.10 24.68 -12.19
C PHE A 63 -0.55 25.74 -13.09
N LYS A 64 -0.82 25.37 -14.34
CA LYS A 64 -1.54 26.22 -15.29
C LYS A 64 -3.05 26.08 -15.09
N SER A 65 -3.53 24.90 -14.71
CA SER A 65 -4.89 24.67 -14.25
C SER A 65 -4.94 23.67 -13.09
N ILE A 66 -6.01 23.73 -12.30
CA ILE A 66 -6.31 22.77 -11.24
C ILE A 66 -7.63 22.12 -11.59
N ASN A 67 -7.61 20.80 -11.71
CA ASN A 67 -8.78 19.99 -12.07
C ASN A 67 -9.63 19.70 -10.83
N HIS A 68 -9.00 19.33 -9.71
CA HIS A 68 -9.67 19.12 -8.43
C HIS A 68 -8.89 19.69 -7.26
N ILE A 69 -9.59 20.31 -6.31
CA ILE A 69 -9.04 20.71 -5.00
C ILE A 69 -9.55 19.71 -3.97
N LEU A 70 -8.65 18.90 -3.41
CA LEU A 70 -8.97 17.88 -2.41
C LEU A 70 -8.83 18.43 -0.98
N LYS A 71 -7.89 19.35 -0.77
CA LYS A 71 -7.70 20.08 0.49
C LYS A 71 -7.16 21.49 0.17
N ASN A 72 -7.68 22.50 0.86
CA ASN A 72 -7.11 23.84 0.86
C ASN A 72 -7.42 24.51 2.20
N HIS A 73 -6.51 24.40 3.15
CA HIS A 73 -6.72 24.89 4.52
C HIS A 73 -6.90 26.41 4.58
N TYR A 74 -6.20 27.15 3.72
CA TYR A 74 -6.13 28.61 3.74
C TYR A 74 -7.03 29.30 2.70
N ASN A 75 -7.76 28.54 1.88
CA ASN A 75 -8.45 29.06 0.69
C ASN A 75 -7.53 29.88 -0.23
N ASP A 76 -6.25 29.52 -0.28
CA ASP A 76 -5.26 30.21 -1.09
C ASP A 76 -5.53 29.98 -2.59
N LYS A 77 -5.19 30.96 -3.43
CA LYS A 77 -5.21 30.79 -4.89
C LYS A 77 -4.08 29.85 -5.30
N ILE A 78 -4.38 28.77 -6.02
CA ILE A 78 -3.38 27.71 -6.31
C ILE A 78 -2.79 27.82 -7.73
N ILE A 79 -3.53 28.41 -8.66
CA ILE A 79 -3.14 28.52 -10.08
C ILE A 79 -2.08 29.62 -10.27
N ASN A 80 -1.12 29.38 -11.16
CA ASN A 80 -0.01 30.28 -11.51
C ASN A 80 0.90 30.66 -10.34
N GLN A 81 0.93 29.83 -9.30
CA GLN A 81 1.92 29.91 -8.22
C GLN A 81 3.07 28.94 -8.49
N SER A 82 4.24 29.29 -7.97
CA SER A 82 5.45 28.46 -8.03
C SER A 82 5.56 27.62 -6.77
N TYR A 83 5.63 26.30 -6.96
CA TYR A 83 5.72 25.32 -5.89
C TYR A 83 7.09 24.64 -5.94
N LYS A 84 7.90 24.82 -4.90
CA LYS A 84 9.23 24.20 -4.86
C LYS A 84 9.10 22.71 -4.55
N LEU A 85 9.79 21.86 -5.29
CA LEU A 85 9.91 20.45 -4.89
C LEU A 85 10.84 20.37 -3.69
N ASN A 86 10.31 19.89 -2.56
CA ASN A 86 11.12 19.74 -1.36
C ASN A 86 11.98 18.48 -1.48
N THR A 87 13.11 18.50 -2.17
CA THR A 87 13.98 17.32 -2.31
C THR A 87 14.87 17.05 -1.09
N LYS A 88 14.75 17.87 -0.02
CA LYS A 88 15.62 17.82 1.16
C LYS A 88 14.80 17.95 2.44
N GLY A 89 14.38 16.82 3.00
CA GLY A 89 13.79 16.74 4.34
C GLY A 89 13.11 15.39 4.61
N GLU A 90 12.93 15.03 5.88
CA GLU A 90 12.22 13.82 6.34
C GLU A 90 10.72 13.78 5.94
N ASP A 91 10.22 14.88 5.38
CA ASP A 91 8.82 15.08 5.02
C ASP A 91 8.55 14.92 3.51
N TYR A 92 9.58 14.71 2.67
CA TYR A 92 9.39 14.47 1.24
C TYR A 92 9.25 12.98 0.93
N TYR A 93 8.25 12.66 0.13
CA TYR A 93 8.02 11.33 -0.39
C TYR A 93 8.11 11.34 -1.90
N ASP A 94 9.18 10.74 -2.45
CA ASP A 94 9.11 10.31 -3.85
C ASP A 94 8.38 8.96 -3.91
N LEU A 95 7.08 9.05 -4.14
CA LEU A 95 6.20 7.89 -4.20
C LEU A 95 6.28 7.16 -5.55
N ASN A 96 7.11 7.66 -6.47
CA ASN A 96 7.33 7.08 -7.80
C ASN A 96 8.73 6.46 -7.95
N GLU A 97 9.56 6.45 -6.89
CA GLU A 97 10.91 5.87 -6.94
C GLU A 97 10.90 4.33 -6.93
N GLY A 98 10.65 3.76 -8.10
CA GLY A 98 11.36 2.57 -8.58
C GLY A 98 12.55 3.05 -9.42
N GLY A 99 13.77 2.87 -8.92
CA GLY A 99 14.99 3.43 -9.52
C GLY A 99 15.29 2.94 -10.94
N CYS A 100 15.99 3.77 -11.72
CA CYS A 100 16.74 3.54 -12.99
C CYS A 100 16.17 2.61 -14.09
N ILE A 101 14.98 2.06 -13.93
CA ILE A 101 14.11 1.65 -15.00
C ILE A 101 13.13 2.79 -15.06
N ALA A 102 13.48 3.83 -15.83
CA ALA A 102 12.48 4.76 -16.33
C ALA A 102 11.38 3.88 -16.89
N ASN A 103 10.27 3.78 -16.17
CA ASN A 103 9.13 3.03 -16.63
C ASN A 103 8.70 3.71 -17.93
N ALA A 104 9.16 3.20 -19.06
CA ALA A 104 8.51 3.38 -20.35
C ALA A 104 7.19 2.62 -20.27
N TYR A 105 6.31 3.01 -19.35
CA TYR A 105 4.92 2.65 -19.44
C TYR A 105 4.44 3.32 -20.72
N ASN A 106 4.12 2.50 -21.71
CA ASN A 106 3.13 2.91 -22.69
C ASN A 106 1.84 3.07 -21.90
N LEU A 107 1.66 4.24 -21.27
CA LEU A 107 0.40 4.65 -20.70
C LEU A 107 -0.64 4.39 -21.78
N ASP A 108 -1.67 3.63 -21.42
CA ASP A 108 -2.71 3.32 -22.39
C ASP A 108 -3.32 4.66 -22.83
N PRO A 109 -3.22 5.02 -24.13
CA PRO A 109 -3.71 6.30 -24.61
C PRO A 109 -5.23 6.46 -24.42
N HIS A 110 -5.95 5.38 -24.15
CA HIS A 110 -7.38 5.37 -23.86
C HIS A 110 -7.70 5.45 -22.37
N THR A 111 -6.70 5.34 -21.49
CA THR A 111 -6.86 5.45 -20.05
C THR A 111 -6.60 6.88 -19.59
N LYS A 112 -7.51 7.41 -18.77
CA LYS A 112 -7.31 8.70 -18.12
C LYS A 112 -6.47 8.55 -16.85
N TYR A 113 -5.42 9.35 -16.77
CA TYR A 113 -4.52 9.41 -15.63
C TYR A 113 -4.62 10.76 -14.89
N TYR A 114 -4.30 10.74 -13.60
CA TYR A 114 -4.43 11.86 -12.70
C TYR A 114 -3.10 12.08 -11.96
N ASN A 115 -2.71 13.34 -11.72
CA ASN A 115 -1.53 13.66 -10.92
C ASN A 115 -1.94 14.41 -9.65
N ILE A 116 -1.67 13.82 -8.49
CA ILE A 116 -2.04 14.37 -7.18
C ILE A 116 -0.79 14.96 -6.52
N TYR A 117 -0.90 16.20 -6.04
CA TYR A 117 0.18 16.94 -5.39
C TYR A 117 -0.18 17.29 -3.95
N PHE A 118 0.72 16.94 -3.03
CA PHE A 118 0.65 17.23 -1.61
C PHE A 118 1.55 18.42 -1.30
N ILE A 119 0.96 19.53 -0.82
CA ILE A 119 1.62 20.82 -0.73
C ILE A 119 1.56 21.34 0.70
N LYS A 120 2.70 21.75 1.24
CA LYS A 120 2.86 22.38 2.55
C LYS A 120 3.35 23.82 2.39
N LYS A 121 2.75 24.73 3.14
CA LYS A 121 3.14 26.14 3.21
C LYS A 121 4.06 26.32 4.39
N ILE A 122 5.30 26.70 4.13
CA ILE A 122 6.27 27.07 5.16
C ILE A 122 6.53 28.57 5.00
N GLU A 123 6.13 29.32 6.02
CA GLU A 123 6.11 30.79 5.99
C GLU A 123 5.32 31.34 4.78
N LYS A 124 6.00 31.88 3.78
CA LYS A 124 5.41 32.45 2.56
C LYS A 124 5.66 31.60 1.31
N THR A 125 6.25 30.41 1.47
CA THR A 125 6.66 29.56 0.36
C THR A 125 5.91 28.25 0.38
N TYR A 126 5.46 27.79 -0.78
CA TYR A 126 4.83 26.48 -0.93
C TYR A 126 5.82 25.44 -1.43
N TYR A 127 5.75 24.28 -0.78
CA TYR A 127 6.61 23.14 -1.03
C TYR A 127 5.74 21.93 -1.37
N ILE A 128 6.06 21.25 -2.48
CA ILE A 128 5.51 19.92 -2.77
C ILE A 128 6.27 18.93 -1.89
N ILE A 129 5.53 18.28 -0.99
CA ILE A 129 6.02 17.28 -0.03
C ILE A 129 5.70 15.84 -0.47
N GLY A 130 4.89 15.68 -1.51
CA GLY A 130 4.64 14.38 -2.13
C GLY A 130 3.90 14.55 -3.46
N GLN A 131 4.12 13.61 -4.38
CA GLN A 131 3.42 13.58 -5.65
C GLN A 131 3.10 12.14 -6.06
N LEU A 132 1.87 11.93 -6.52
CA LEU A 132 1.44 10.69 -7.15
C LEU A 132 1.21 11.01 -8.61
N ARG A 133 1.96 10.35 -9.49
CA ARG A 133 1.83 10.54 -10.93
C ARG A 133 1.13 9.35 -11.55
N ASP A 134 0.52 9.60 -12.71
CA ASP A 134 -0.07 8.58 -13.55
C ASP A 134 -1.06 7.67 -12.77
N VAL A 135 -1.86 8.29 -11.91
CA VAL A 135 -2.85 7.58 -11.07
C VAL A 135 -4.05 7.23 -11.95
N THR A 136 -4.43 5.96 -12.00
CA THR A 136 -5.64 5.52 -12.72
C THR A 136 -6.92 6.09 -12.09
N GLN A 137 -8.01 6.18 -12.86
CA GLN A 137 -9.28 6.75 -12.38
C GLN A 137 -9.81 6.09 -11.09
N ASN A 138 -9.82 4.76 -11.00
CA ASN A 138 -10.31 4.05 -9.81
C ASN A 138 -9.46 4.39 -8.58
N CYS A 139 -8.15 4.45 -8.77
CA CYS A 139 -7.21 4.78 -7.71
C CYS A 139 -7.30 6.25 -7.31
N PHE A 140 -7.52 7.16 -8.26
CA PHE A 140 -7.81 8.57 -7.97
C PHE A 140 -9.07 8.73 -7.12
N LEU A 141 -10.18 8.06 -7.49
CA LEU A 141 -11.41 8.10 -6.71
C LEU A 141 -11.18 7.61 -5.28
N PHE A 142 -10.56 6.44 -5.13
CA PHE A 142 -10.21 5.87 -3.83
C PHE A 142 -9.33 6.81 -2.98
N ILE A 143 -8.25 7.37 -3.55
CA ILE A 143 -7.35 8.28 -2.83
C ILE A 143 -8.08 9.58 -2.46
N SER A 144 -8.86 10.14 -3.39
CA SER A 144 -9.59 11.40 -3.18
C SER A 144 -10.63 11.31 -2.07
N GLU A 145 -11.36 10.19 -1.98
CA GLU A 145 -12.32 9.95 -0.91
C GLU A 145 -11.63 9.83 0.45
N ASN A 146 -10.51 9.11 0.52
CA ASN A 146 -9.75 8.96 1.74
C ASN A 146 -9.12 10.28 2.21
N ILE A 147 -8.65 11.13 1.29
CA ILE A 147 -8.15 12.47 1.63
C ILE A 147 -9.27 13.33 2.22
N LYS A 148 -10.50 13.25 1.69
CA LYS A 148 -11.65 13.97 2.25
C LYS A 148 -11.98 13.51 3.68
N LYS A 149 -12.05 12.19 3.90
CA LYS A 149 -12.27 11.61 5.25
C LYS A 149 -11.17 12.05 6.23
N LEU A 150 -9.90 12.01 5.81
CA LEU A 150 -8.77 12.44 6.63
C LEU A 150 -8.82 13.94 6.96
N ASN A 151 -9.24 14.79 6.02
CA ASN A 151 -9.45 16.22 6.25
C ASN A 151 -10.58 16.49 7.27
N GLU A 152 -11.63 15.66 7.29
CA GLU A 152 -12.67 15.74 8.34
C GLU A 152 -12.12 15.33 9.71
N ILE A 153 -11.30 14.28 9.77
CA ILE A 153 -10.66 13.79 11.00
C ILE A 153 -9.68 14.84 11.56
N GLU A 154 -8.91 15.49 10.69
CA GLU A 154 -7.93 16.52 11.06
C GLU A 154 -8.56 17.66 11.86
N LYS A 155 -9.78 18.07 11.48
CA LYS A 155 -10.56 19.15 12.13
C LYS A 155 -11.00 18.83 13.55
N ILE A 156 -10.91 17.57 13.99
CA ILE A 156 -11.26 17.17 15.36
C ILE A 156 -10.21 17.73 16.34
N LYS A 157 -10.62 18.64 17.22
CA LYS A 157 -9.71 19.27 18.20
C LYS A 157 -9.23 18.33 19.31
N ASN A 158 -10.06 17.35 19.70
CA ASN A 158 -9.73 16.41 20.77
C ASN A 158 -8.88 15.26 20.21
N ASP A 159 -7.64 15.13 20.67
CA ASP A 159 -6.68 14.15 20.14
C ASP A 159 -7.12 12.69 20.37
N ASN A 160 -7.77 12.38 21.51
CA ASN A 160 -8.33 11.04 21.75
C ASN A 160 -9.45 10.71 20.75
N LYS A 161 -10.37 11.65 20.50
CA LYS A 161 -11.44 11.48 19.51
C LYS A 161 -10.88 11.38 18.10
N LYS A 162 -9.86 12.17 17.77
CA LYS A 162 -9.15 12.12 16.48
C LYS A 162 -8.49 10.76 16.28
N TYR A 163 -7.81 10.23 17.29
CA TYR A 163 -7.20 8.91 17.27
C TYR A 163 -8.23 7.83 16.97
N VAL A 164 -9.33 7.78 17.73
CA VAL A 164 -10.42 6.81 17.52
C VAL A 164 -10.93 6.88 16.09
N LYS A 165 -11.18 8.09 15.57
CA LYS A 165 -11.66 8.27 14.19
C LYS A 165 -10.64 7.92 13.12
N THR A 166 -9.36 8.04 13.41
CA THR A 166 -8.30 7.62 12.49
C THR A 166 -8.17 6.11 12.43
N VAL A 167 -8.27 5.44 13.58
CA VAL A 167 -8.30 3.97 13.65
C VAL A 167 -9.56 3.43 12.97
N ASP A 168 -10.74 4.03 13.21
CA ASP A 168 -11.99 3.69 12.51
C ASP A 168 -11.81 3.80 10.99
N TRP A 169 -11.24 4.92 10.50
CA TRP A 169 -10.96 5.14 9.09
C TRP A 169 -10.08 4.05 8.48
N TYR A 170 -9.04 3.62 9.21
CA TYR A 170 -8.15 2.54 8.74
C TYR A 170 -8.84 1.18 8.73
N ILE A 171 -9.67 0.85 9.73
CA ILE A 171 -10.43 -0.41 9.78
C ILE A 171 -11.43 -0.49 8.61
N GLU A 172 -12.04 0.65 8.28
CA GLU A 172 -12.99 0.79 7.18
C GLU A 172 -12.29 0.93 5.81
N LEU A 173 -10.95 0.97 5.78
CA LEU A 173 -10.17 1.05 4.56
C LEU A 173 -10.13 -0.33 3.87
N MET A 174 -11.05 -0.55 2.93
CA MET A 174 -10.95 -1.67 2.00
C MET A 174 -10.13 -1.25 0.79
N ASN A 175 -9.09 -2.02 0.47
CA ASN A 175 -8.30 -1.75 -0.72
C ASN A 175 -9.17 -2.04 -1.96
N ASN A 176 -9.46 -1.00 -2.73
CA ASN A 176 -10.06 -1.15 -4.06
C ASN A 176 -8.94 -1.48 -5.06
N ASP A 177 -9.31 -1.82 -6.31
CA ASP A 177 -8.38 -2.03 -7.44
C ASP A 177 -7.57 -0.75 -7.75
N CYS A 178 -6.67 -0.38 -6.85
CA CYS A 178 -5.81 0.78 -6.85
C CYS A 178 -4.38 0.27 -6.86
N GLN A 179 -3.59 0.81 -7.78
CA GLN A 179 -2.18 0.43 -7.97
C GLN A 179 -1.32 0.70 -6.73
N TYR A 180 -1.79 1.55 -5.81
CA TYR A 180 -1.09 1.90 -4.58
C TYR A 180 -1.76 1.28 -3.36
N LYS A 181 -0.94 0.80 -2.43
CA LYS A 181 -1.40 0.40 -1.09
C LYS A 181 -1.27 1.58 -0.13
N ILE A 182 -2.27 1.80 0.72
CA ILE A 182 -2.14 2.77 1.82
C ILE A 182 -1.28 2.16 2.92
N GLU A 183 -0.37 2.96 3.45
CA GLU A 183 0.48 2.60 4.58
C GLU A 183 -0.37 2.18 5.79
N ASN A 184 0.04 1.10 6.46
CA ASN A 184 -0.63 0.63 7.65
C ASN A 184 -0.44 1.61 8.82
N ILE A 185 -1.30 1.52 9.84
CA ILE A 185 -1.19 2.39 11.02
C ILE A 185 -0.08 1.99 12.00
N PHE A 186 0.65 0.89 11.75
CA PHE A 186 1.76 0.45 12.60
C PHE A 186 3.08 1.18 12.33
N THR A 187 3.07 2.17 11.46
CA THR A 187 4.30 2.87 11.11
C THR A 187 4.79 3.75 12.24
N VAL A 188 6.11 3.90 12.28
CA VAL A 188 6.80 4.77 13.25
C VAL A 188 6.22 6.17 13.22
N GLY A 189 5.84 6.68 12.03
CA GLY A 189 5.20 7.99 11.88
C GLY A 189 3.86 8.11 12.60
N PHE A 190 2.95 7.16 12.38
CA PHE A 190 1.63 7.16 13.03
C PHE A 190 1.76 7.03 14.55
N ILE A 191 2.56 6.06 14.99
CA ILE A 191 2.77 5.77 16.40
C ILE A 191 3.41 6.97 17.11
N ASN A 192 4.47 7.56 16.53
CA ASN A 192 5.15 8.71 17.13
C ASN A 192 4.25 9.94 17.21
N TYR A 193 3.39 10.17 16.21
CA TYR A 193 2.44 11.26 16.24
C TYR A 193 1.52 11.16 17.47
N TYR A 194 0.84 10.03 17.68
CA TYR A 194 -0.09 9.88 18.81
C TYR A 194 0.60 9.68 20.17
N LYS A 195 1.84 9.16 20.19
CA LYS A 195 2.71 9.20 21.38
C LYS A 195 3.02 10.64 21.80
N SER A 196 3.40 11.49 20.85
CA SER A 196 3.73 12.90 21.14
C SER A 196 2.54 13.70 21.70
N LYS A 197 1.32 13.25 21.40
CA LYS A 197 0.06 13.81 21.92
C LYS A 197 -0.42 13.19 23.23
N GLY A 198 0.31 12.21 23.78
CA GLY A 198 -0.07 11.50 25.01
C GLY A 198 -1.31 10.63 24.88
N VAL A 199 -1.72 10.28 23.65
CA VAL A 199 -2.92 9.46 23.40
C VAL A 199 -2.62 7.96 23.54
N ILE A 200 -1.44 7.53 23.08
CA ILE A 200 -0.96 6.15 23.21
C ILE A 200 0.42 6.12 23.88
N LYS A 201 0.74 5.01 24.54
CA LYS A 201 2.05 4.81 25.20
C LYS A 201 3.06 4.14 24.31
N GLU A 202 2.72 2.98 23.74
CA GLU A 202 3.65 2.13 22.98
C GLU A 202 3.02 1.58 21.71
N GLU A 203 1.86 0.95 21.84
CA GLU A 203 1.14 0.28 20.76
C GLU A 203 -0.24 0.90 20.48
N ILE A 204 -0.85 0.46 19.37
CA ILE A 204 -2.21 0.81 18.98
C ILE A 204 -3.18 0.02 19.86
N ILE A 205 -4.15 0.70 20.47
CA ILE A 205 -5.12 0.08 21.36
C ILE A 205 -6.50 0.23 20.72
N LEU A 206 -7.11 -0.90 20.36
CA LEU A 206 -8.47 -0.94 19.83
C LEU A 206 -9.49 -0.93 20.96
N GLN A 207 -10.55 -0.13 20.79
CA GLN A 207 -11.76 -0.24 21.59
C GLN A 207 -12.54 -1.51 21.21
N GLU A 208 -13.39 -2.02 22.10
CA GLU A 208 -14.15 -3.26 21.85
C GLU A 208 -14.99 -3.22 20.56
N ASN A 209 -15.62 -2.08 20.27
CA ASN A 209 -16.35 -1.91 19.00
C ASN A 209 -15.41 -1.93 17.77
N GLN A 210 -14.20 -1.38 17.89
CA GLN A 210 -13.19 -1.39 16.83
C GLN A 210 -12.61 -2.78 16.61
N LYS A 211 -12.41 -3.56 17.68
CA LYS A 211 -12.02 -4.97 17.62
C LYS A 211 -13.03 -5.79 16.79
N ILE A 212 -14.32 -5.67 17.10
CA ILE A 212 -15.37 -6.39 16.38
C ILE A 212 -15.44 -5.95 14.91
N LYS A 213 -15.42 -4.64 14.63
CA LYS A 213 -15.41 -4.13 13.25
C LYS A 213 -14.18 -4.61 12.45
N ALA A 214 -13.01 -4.58 13.08
CA ALA A 214 -11.76 -5.02 12.44
C ALA A 214 -11.81 -6.52 12.13
N LYS A 215 -12.35 -7.33 13.04
CA LYS A 215 -12.60 -8.75 12.79
C LYS A 215 -13.54 -8.97 11.61
N GLU A 216 -14.69 -8.31 11.59
CA GLU A 216 -15.68 -8.45 10.52
C GLU A 216 -15.09 -8.04 9.15
N SER A 217 -14.38 -6.91 9.11
CA SER A 217 -13.68 -6.42 7.90
C SER A 217 -12.59 -7.38 7.43
N PHE A 218 -11.81 -7.94 8.36
CA PHE A 218 -10.81 -8.96 8.05
C PHE A 218 -11.44 -10.23 7.46
N LEU A 219 -12.52 -10.75 8.06
CA LEU A 219 -13.21 -11.95 7.58
C LEU A 219 -13.86 -11.74 6.20
N GLN A 220 -14.11 -10.49 5.81
CA GLN A 220 -14.56 -10.11 4.47
C GLN A 220 -13.41 -9.99 3.45
N GLY A 221 -12.16 -10.18 3.87
CA GLY A 221 -10.98 -10.19 2.98
C GLY A 221 -9.99 -9.06 3.23
N ASN A 222 -10.19 -8.20 4.22
CA ASN A 222 -9.24 -7.12 4.54
C ASN A 222 -8.06 -7.64 5.38
N GLU A 223 -7.17 -8.41 4.75
CA GLU A 223 -6.04 -9.09 5.43
C GLU A 223 -5.03 -8.10 6.05
N ASN A 224 -5.04 -6.82 5.65
CA ASN A 224 -4.20 -5.77 6.26
C ASN A 224 -4.52 -5.50 7.74
N LEU A 225 -5.66 -6.00 8.22
CA LEU A 225 -6.09 -5.89 9.61
C LEU A 225 -5.59 -7.03 10.49
N TYR A 226 -4.95 -8.07 9.94
CA TYR A 226 -4.50 -9.25 10.69
C TYR A 226 -3.73 -8.88 11.97
N GLU A 227 -2.72 -8.02 11.85
CA GLU A 227 -1.87 -7.60 12.97
C GLU A 227 -2.66 -6.90 14.10
N LEU A 228 -3.80 -6.29 13.78
CA LEU A 228 -4.65 -5.61 14.76
C LEU A 228 -5.54 -6.57 15.56
N ILE A 229 -5.85 -7.74 15.00
CA ILE A 229 -6.89 -8.63 15.56
C ILE A 229 -6.37 -9.99 16.00
N LYS A 230 -5.19 -10.43 15.53
CA LYS A 230 -4.67 -11.79 15.77
C LYS A 230 -4.52 -12.18 17.23
N LYS A 231 -4.34 -11.21 18.13
CA LYS A 231 -4.24 -11.46 19.58
C LYS A 231 -5.62 -11.58 20.23
N ASP A 232 -6.60 -10.79 19.79
CA ASP A 232 -7.94 -10.76 20.37
C ASP A 232 -8.85 -11.88 19.80
N PHE A 233 -8.62 -12.28 18.54
CA PHE A 233 -9.44 -13.27 17.81
C PHE A 233 -8.59 -14.33 17.09
N PRO A 234 -7.71 -15.06 17.82
CA PRO A 234 -6.78 -16.01 17.20
C PRO A 234 -7.50 -17.13 16.44
N GLU A 235 -8.58 -17.69 17.01
CA GLU A 235 -9.35 -18.77 16.39
C GLU A 235 -9.99 -18.33 15.07
N GLU A 236 -10.63 -17.16 15.03
CA GLU A 236 -11.24 -16.65 13.80
C GLU A 236 -10.19 -16.33 12.73
N THR A 237 -9.03 -15.79 13.12
CA THR A 237 -7.94 -15.55 12.16
C THR A 237 -7.34 -16.84 11.60
N ASP A 238 -7.16 -17.86 12.44
CA ASP A 238 -6.65 -19.17 12.03
C ASP A 238 -7.65 -19.86 11.09
N GLN A 239 -8.94 -19.85 11.43
CA GLN A 239 -9.99 -20.43 10.58
C GLN A 239 -10.10 -19.71 9.23
N TYR A 240 -10.01 -18.38 9.21
CA TYR A 240 -10.01 -17.61 7.96
C TYR A 240 -8.86 -18.05 7.06
N TYR A 241 -7.61 -18.00 7.53
CA TYR A 241 -6.46 -18.35 6.69
C TYR A 241 -6.47 -19.82 6.28
N LEU A 242 -6.86 -20.74 7.16
CA LEU A 242 -7.02 -22.15 6.81
C LEU A 242 -8.03 -22.32 5.68
N SER A 243 -9.17 -21.62 5.75
CA SER A 243 -10.17 -21.64 4.68
C SER A 243 -9.62 -21.10 3.35
N GLN A 244 -8.77 -20.06 3.38
CA GLN A 244 -8.13 -19.52 2.18
C GLN A 244 -7.13 -20.52 1.58
N LEU A 245 -6.31 -21.16 2.41
CA LEU A 245 -5.39 -22.21 1.95
C LEU A 245 -6.13 -23.36 1.27
N TYR A 246 -7.29 -23.77 1.82
CA TYR A 246 -8.15 -24.78 1.20
C TYR A 246 -8.79 -24.32 -0.11
N LYS A 247 -9.21 -23.05 -0.22
CA LYS A 247 -9.69 -22.50 -1.49
C LYS A 247 -8.61 -22.60 -2.56
N ILE A 248 -7.38 -22.22 -2.24
CA ILE A 248 -6.25 -22.28 -3.17
C ILE A 248 -5.92 -23.73 -3.52
N LYS A 249 -5.86 -24.63 -2.53
CA LYS A 249 -5.64 -26.07 -2.75
C LYS A 249 -6.55 -26.65 -3.82
N ASN A 250 -7.83 -26.27 -3.79
CA ASN A 250 -8.87 -26.80 -4.66
C ASN A 250 -8.90 -26.19 -6.08
N ILE A 251 -7.99 -25.25 -6.38
CA ILE A 251 -7.79 -24.76 -7.76
C ILE A 251 -7.14 -25.88 -8.58
N ALA A 252 -7.78 -26.25 -9.69
CA ALA A 252 -7.33 -27.36 -10.55
C ALA A 252 -6.01 -27.02 -11.26
N ASP A 253 -5.97 -25.89 -11.97
CA ASP A 253 -4.79 -25.42 -12.71
C ASP A 253 -4.20 -24.20 -12.00
N LYS A 254 -3.32 -24.45 -11.01
CA LYS A 254 -2.70 -23.40 -10.21
C LYS A 254 -1.67 -22.62 -11.03
N SER A 255 -1.77 -21.31 -10.97
CA SER A 255 -0.76 -20.38 -11.47
C SER A 255 0.35 -20.16 -10.44
N TYR A 256 1.46 -19.55 -10.87
CA TYR A 256 2.50 -19.07 -9.95
C TYR A 256 1.93 -18.18 -8.82
N SER A 257 0.98 -17.30 -9.14
CA SER A 257 0.35 -16.43 -8.14
C SER A 257 -0.45 -17.20 -7.10
N ASP A 258 -1.07 -18.32 -7.47
CA ASP A 258 -1.79 -19.17 -6.50
C ASP A 258 -0.81 -19.83 -5.53
N TYR A 259 0.33 -20.32 -6.03
CA TYR A 259 1.38 -20.88 -5.18
C TYR A 259 2.01 -19.83 -4.27
N TYR A 260 2.24 -18.62 -4.79
CA TYR A 260 2.75 -17.50 -4.01
C TYR A 260 1.76 -17.07 -2.90
N ASP A 261 0.47 -16.99 -3.22
CA ASP A 261 -0.57 -16.63 -2.25
C ASP A 261 -0.70 -17.70 -1.16
N PHE A 262 -0.66 -18.99 -1.55
CA PHE A 262 -0.61 -20.10 -0.59
C PHE A 262 0.60 -19.98 0.33
N GLN A 263 1.80 -19.79 -0.24
CA GLN A 263 3.04 -19.66 0.52
C GLN A 263 2.94 -18.52 1.54
N SER A 264 2.48 -17.35 1.10
CA SER A 264 2.34 -16.16 1.95
C SER A 264 1.34 -16.39 3.10
N LYS A 265 0.22 -17.05 2.83
CA LYS A 265 -0.80 -17.35 3.85
C LYS A 265 -0.35 -18.46 4.80
N ALA A 266 0.37 -19.47 4.31
CA ALA A 266 0.92 -20.54 5.13
C ALA A 266 1.98 -19.99 6.11
N ASN A 267 2.77 -18.99 5.70
CA ASN A 267 3.76 -18.36 6.57
C ASN A 267 3.15 -17.78 7.86
N ILE A 268 1.88 -17.34 7.85
CA ILE A 268 1.18 -16.87 9.06
C ILE A 268 1.20 -17.92 10.17
N PHE A 269 1.08 -19.21 9.82
CA PHE A 269 1.15 -20.32 10.76
C PHE A 269 2.58 -20.77 11.06
N LEU A 270 3.47 -20.69 10.05
CA LEU A 270 4.81 -21.26 10.10
C LEU A 270 5.84 -20.33 10.75
N GLU A 271 5.69 -19.01 10.68
CA GLU A 271 6.57 -18.03 11.34
C GLU A 271 6.53 -18.15 12.87
N GLN A 272 5.48 -18.76 13.41
CA GLN A 272 5.32 -19.02 14.84
C GLN A 272 6.05 -20.29 15.32
N LYS A 273 6.63 -21.12 14.43
CA LYS A 273 7.16 -22.44 14.79
C LYS A 273 8.52 -22.77 14.15
N GLU A 274 9.41 -23.39 14.93
CA GLU A 274 10.79 -23.75 14.57
C GLU A 274 10.93 -24.94 13.60
N ASP A 275 9.87 -25.39 12.92
CA ASP A 275 10.00 -26.51 11.97
C ASP A 275 10.60 -26.04 10.64
N LEU A 276 11.92 -25.97 10.62
CA LEU A 276 12.74 -25.58 9.47
C LEU A 276 12.45 -26.43 8.23
N LYS A 277 12.01 -27.68 8.40
CA LYS A 277 11.71 -28.57 7.27
C LYS A 277 10.43 -28.15 6.57
N ILE A 278 9.35 -27.92 7.31
CA ILE A 278 8.08 -27.46 6.71
C ILE A 278 8.23 -26.06 6.14
N LYS A 279 8.99 -25.18 6.80
CA LYS A 279 9.30 -23.85 6.27
C LYS A 279 10.04 -23.93 4.93
N PHE A 280 11.06 -24.78 4.83
CA PHE A 280 11.77 -25.01 3.56
C PHE A 280 10.83 -25.56 2.48
N ILE A 281 9.96 -26.52 2.81
CA ILE A 281 8.97 -27.04 1.87
C ILE A 281 8.05 -25.92 1.37
N ASN A 282 7.59 -25.02 2.25
CA ASN A 282 6.78 -23.87 1.87
C ASN A 282 7.52 -22.92 0.91
N GLU A 283 8.82 -22.68 1.15
CA GLU A 283 9.66 -21.85 0.27
C GLU A 283 9.82 -22.42 -1.13
N THR A 284 9.73 -23.75 -1.29
CA THR A 284 9.86 -24.38 -2.61
C THR A 284 8.64 -24.19 -3.52
N LEU A 285 7.49 -23.74 -3.01
CA LEU A 285 6.25 -23.58 -3.80
C LEU A 285 6.40 -22.56 -4.94
N THR A 286 7.27 -21.56 -4.77
CA THR A 286 7.55 -20.52 -5.78
C THR A 286 8.81 -20.80 -6.61
N SER A 287 9.38 -22.00 -6.51
CA SER A 287 10.49 -22.44 -7.36
C SER A 287 10.03 -23.11 -8.66
N ASP A 288 10.96 -23.46 -9.55
CA ASP A 288 10.72 -24.12 -10.84
C ASP A 288 10.32 -25.61 -10.73
N LEU A 289 9.81 -26.05 -9.58
CA LEU A 289 9.30 -27.41 -9.41
C LEU A 289 8.05 -27.67 -10.25
N ALA A 290 7.87 -28.94 -10.62
CA ALA A 290 6.67 -29.38 -11.31
C ALA A 290 5.42 -29.29 -10.40
N ASP A 291 4.27 -28.98 -11.00
CA ASP A 291 3.03 -28.71 -10.26
C ASP A 291 2.58 -29.88 -9.38
N TYR A 292 2.82 -31.13 -9.80
CA TYR A 292 2.51 -32.30 -8.96
C TYR A 292 3.30 -32.28 -7.65
N THR A 293 4.58 -31.89 -7.70
CA THR A 293 5.44 -31.80 -6.50
C THR A 293 4.99 -30.66 -5.59
N LYS A 294 4.56 -29.54 -6.17
CA LYS A 294 4.01 -28.41 -5.41
C LYS A 294 2.66 -28.74 -4.76
N ASN A 295 1.82 -29.52 -5.43
CA ASN A 295 0.55 -29.98 -4.87
C ASN A 295 0.77 -30.96 -3.70
N ASP A 296 1.70 -31.91 -3.83
CA ASP A 296 2.08 -32.79 -2.70
C ASP A 296 2.64 -31.97 -1.51
N ALA A 297 3.44 -30.93 -1.79
CA ALA A 297 3.95 -30.02 -0.77
C ALA A 297 2.82 -29.25 -0.06
N ILE A 298 1.82 -28.75 -0.81
CA ILE A 298 0.62 -28.11 -0.24
C ILE A 298 -0.10 -29.04 0.74
N ASP A 299 -0.28 -30.32 0.39
CA ASP A 299 -0.93 -31.30 1.25
C ASP A 299 -0.16 -31.51 2.56
N LEU A 300 1.16 -31.67 2.48
CA LEU A 300 2.02 -31.82 3.65
C LEU A 300 2.00 -30.59 4.57
N ILE A 301 2.00 -29.38 3.99
CA ILE A 301 1.94 -28.13 4.75
C ILE A 301 0.59 -28.02 5.48
N LEU A 302 -0.52 -28.33 4.79
CA LEU A 302 -1.86 -28.29 5.39
C LEU A 302 -2.00 -29.29 6.53
N GLU A 303 -1.55 -30.54 6.35
CA GLU A 303 -1.57 -31.55 7.40
C GLU A 303 -0.81 -31.08 8.65
N PHE A 304 0.36 -30.47 8.45
CA PHE A 304 1.15 -29.89 9.53
C PHE A 304 0.40 -28.76 10.24
N ILE A 305 -0.17 -27.81 9.49
CA ILE A 305 -0.92 -26.66 10.04
C ILE A 305 -2.09 -27.16 10.88
N GLU A 306 -2.92 -28.05 10.35
CA GLU A 306 -4.11 -28.56 11.05
C GLU A 306 -3.76 -29.32 12.34
N THR A 307 -2.73 -30.16 12.27
CA THR A 307 -2.24 -30.89 13.45
C THR A 307 -1.77 -29.94 14.54
N ASN A 308 -1.25 -28.78 14.16
CA ASN A 308 -0.73 -27.78 15.08
C ASN A 308 -1.78 -26.82 15.63
N ILE A 309 -2.83 -26.50 14.86
CA ILE A 309 -3.97 -25.72 15.33
C ILE A 309 -4.73 -26.52 16.41
N LYS A 310 -4.98 -27.82 16.17
CA LYS A 310 -5.70 -28.71 17.13
C LYS A 310 -4.98 -28.93 18.46
N LYS A 311 -3.71 -28.54 18.58
CA LYS A 311 -2.87 -28.71 19.78
C LYS A 311 -2.77 -27.45 20.64
N LYS A 312 -3.20 -26.28 20.14
CA LYS A 312 -3.28 -25.03 20.92
C LYS A 312 -4.54 -25.04 21.77
#